data_AF-A0A897MX13-F1
#
_entry.id   AF-A0A897MX13-F1
#
_cell.length_a   1.000
_cell.length_b   1.000
_cell.length_c   1.000
_cell.angle_alpha   90.00
_cell.angle_beta   90.00
_cell.angle_gamma   90.00
#
_symmetry.space_group_name_H-M   'P 1'
#
loop_
_entity.id
_entity.type
_entity.pdbx_description
1 polymer ?
#
loop_
_entity_poly.entity_id
_entity_poly.type
_entity_poly.pdbx_seq_one_letter_code
_entity_poly.pdbx_strand_id
1 'polypeptide(L)' 'MDDDLKERMENHPEINWSEVTRQAIQEKVDTLEVMDELTSESDLTESDVQEIAQKINESGRKHVDEESV' A
#
# COMPACT_ATOMS: atom_id res chain seq x y z
N MET A 1 -17.28 -21.24 2.91
CA MET A 1 -16.99 -21.23 1.47
C MET A 1 -18.31 -21.39 0.77
N ASP A 2 -18.57 -20.62 -0.28
CA ASP A 2 -19.77 -20.82 -1.09
C ASP A 2 -19.81 -22.25 -1.64
N ASP A 3 -20.94 -22.93 -1.49
CA ASP A 3 -21.10 -24.33 -1.88
C ASP A 3 -20.93 -24.52 -3.40
N ASP A 4 -21.31 -23.51 -4.20
CA ASP A 4 -21.10 -23.48 -5.67
C ASP A 4 -19.62 -23.53 -6.05
N LEU A 5 -18.78 -22.74 -5.37
CA LEU A 5 -17.35 -22.71 -5.63
C LEU A 5 -16.71 -24.06 -5.27
N LYS A 6 -17.13 -24.66 -4.15
CA LYS A 6 -16.63 -25.96 -3.72
C LYS A 6 -16.97 -27.06 -4.72
N GLU A 7 -18.21 -27.10 -5.22
CA GLU A 7 -18.62 -28.08 -6.23
C GLU A 7 -17.80 -27.93 -7.53
N ARG A 8 -17.54 -26.69 -7.96
CA ARG A 8 -16.68 -26.43 -9.12
C ARG A 8 -15.23 -26.86 -8.89
N MET A 9 -14.69 -26.70 -7.69
CA MET A 9 -13.35 -27.19 -7.35
C MET A 9 -13.29 -28.71 -7.33
N GLU A 10 -14.31 -29.38 -6.79
CA GLU A 10 -14.41 -30.84 -6.75
C GLU A 10 -14.51 -31.46 -8.16
N ASN A 11 -15.10 -30.75 -9.11
CA ASN A 11 -15.13 -31.14 -10.53
C ASN A 11 -13.76 -31.06 -11.23
N HIS A 12 -12.75 -30.45 -10.61
CA HIS A 12 -11.38 -30.33 -11.11
C HIS A 12 -10.37 -30.98 -10.14
N PRO A 13 -10.40 -32.32 -9.98
CA PRO A 13 -9.50 -33.05 -9.07
C PRO A 13 -8.03 -33.05 -9.52
N GLU A 14 -7.75 -32.70 -10.77
CA GLU A 14 -6.39 -32.56 -11.31
C GLU A 14 -5.64 -31.36 -10.72
N ILE A 15 -6.35 -30.43 -10.08
CA ILE A 15 -5.77 -29.23 -9.46
C ILE A 15 -5.53 -29.50 -7.98
N ASN A 16 -4.31 -29.23 -7.50
CA ASN A 16 -4.01 -29.23 -6.08
C ASN A 16 -4.50 -27.93 -5.42
N TRP A 17 -5.79 -27.90 -5.09
CA TRP A 17 -6.44 -26.71 -4.53
C TRP A 17 -5.87 -26.25 -3.18
N SER A 18 -5.32 -27.16 -2.38
CA SER A 18 -4.62 -26.79 -1.13
C SER A 18 -3.37 -25.96 -1.40
N GLU A 19 -2.63 -26.28 -2.47
CA GLU A 19 -1.46 -25.51 -2.88
C GLU A 19 -1.86 -24.16 -3.49
N VAL A 20 -2.88 -24.14 -4.35
CA VAL A 20 -3.42 -22.88 -4.92
C VAL A 20 -3.87 -21.93 -3.81
N THR A 21 -4.55 -22.45 -2.79
CA THR A 21 -5.00 -21.65 -1.65
C THR A 21 -3.82 -21.12 -0.84
N ARG A 22 -2.80 -21.95 -0.61
CA ARG A 22 -1.58 -21.55 0.11
C ARG A 22 -0.87 -20.41 -0.61
N GLN A 23 -0.70 -20.52 -1.93
CA GLN A 23 -0.04 -19.50 -2.73
C GLN A 23 -0.81 -18.18 -2.72
N ALA A 24 -2.14 -18.22 -2.89
CA ALA A 24 -2.96 -17.01 -2.85
C ALA A 24 -2.92 -16.30 -1.48
N ILE A 25 -2.89 -17.07 -0.39
CA ILE A 25 -2.73 -16.51 0.96
C ILE A 25 -1.34 -15.91 1.13
N GLN A 26 -0.29 -16.63 0.72
CA GLN A 26 1.09 -16.16 0.84
C GLN A 26 1.30 -14.84 0.08
N GLU A 27 0.87 -14.77 -1.18
CA GLU A 27 0.98 -13.54 -1.98
C GLU A 27 0.25 -12.36 -1.32
N LYS A 28 -0.92 -12.62 -0.71
CA LYS A 28 -1.67 -11.58 -0.01
C LYS A 28 -0.97 -11.10 1.26
N VAL A 29 -0.35 -12.02 2.01
CA VAL A 29 0.45 -11.69 3.20
C VAL A 29 1.67 -10.88 2.79
N ASP A 30 2.45 -11.34 1.81
CA ASP A 30 3.65 -10.64 1.33
C ASP A 30 3.29 -9.21 0.86
N THR A 31 2.15 -9.06 0.17
CA THR A 31 1.65 -7.72 -0.23
C THR A 31 1.32 -6.84 0.97
N LEU A 32 0.66 -7.39 2.00
CA LEU A 32 0.34 -6.63 3.20
C LEU A 32 1.60 -6.26 3.99
N GLU A 33 2.58 -7.15 4.08
CA GLU A 33 3.85 -6.87 4.75
C GLU A 33 4.62 -5.74 4.04
N VAL A 34 4.65 -5.73 2.70
CA VAL A 34 5.25 -4.62 1.94
C VAL A 34 4.47 -3.31 2.15
N MET A 35 3.14 -3.35 2.22
CA MET A 35 2.33 -2.16 2.51
C MET A 35 2.58 -1.64 3.93
N ASP A 36 2.69 -2.55 4.91
CA ASP A 36 3.01 -2.21 6.28
C ASP A 36 4.44 -1.65 6.39
N GLU A 37 5.42 -2.20 5.69
CA GLU A 37 6.78 -1.66 5.62
C GLU A 37 6.77 -0.23 5.04
N LEU A 38 6.12 -0.03 3.89
CA LEU A 38 6.02 1.29 3.24
C LEU A 38 5.27 2.32 4.09
N THR A 39 4.29 1.90 4.89
CA THR A 39 3.52 2.79 5.77
C THR A 39 4.16 2.96 7.15
N SER A 40 5.01 2.04 7.59
CA SER A 40 5.71 2.08 8.88
C SER A 40 6.75 3.20 8.97
N GLU A 41 7.32 3.62 7.84
CA GLU A 41 8.20 4.80 7.77
C GLU A 41 7.42 6.11 7.50
N SER A 42 6.09 6.03 7.35
CA SER A 42 5.21 7.17 7.13
C SER A 42 4.11 7.23 8.19
N ASP A 43 4.50 7.29 9.46
CA ASP A 43 3.69 8.04 10.43
C ASP A 43 3.82 9.53 10.08
N LEU A 44 3.13 9.97 9.02
CA LEU A 44 2.96 11.40 8.73
C LEU A 44 2.18 12.01 9.90
N THR A 45 2.90 12.59 10.84
CA THR A 45 2.31 13.30 11.96
C THR A 45 1.79 14.66 11.51
N GLU A 46 0.88 15.26 12.27
CA GLU A 46 0.47 16.66 12.03
C GLU A 46 1.67 17.62 12.01
N SER A 47 2.74 17.28 12.74
CA SER A 47 4.01 18.01 12.75
C SER A 47 4.73 17.91 11.39
N ASP A 48 4.76 16.74 10.77
CA ASP A 48 5.40 16.54 9.45
C ASP A 48 4.66 17.31 8.35
N VAL A 49 3.32 17.32 8.42
CA VAL A 49 2.48 18.11 7.50
C VAL A 49 2.74 19.61 7.67
N GLN A 50 2.87 20.09 8.92
CA GLN A 50 3.24 21.49 9.17
C GLN A 50 4.64 21.83 8.68
N GLU A 51 5.62 20.96 8.87
CA GLU A 51 7.00 21.18 8.40
C GLU A 51 7.05 21.28 6.87
N ILE A 52 6.33 20.39 6.16
CA ILE A 52 6.20 20.42 4.70
C ILE A 52 5.52 21.72 4.25
N ALA A 53 4.41 22.12 4.88
CA ALA A 53 3.71 23.36 4.53
C ALA A 53 4.58 24.62 4.77
N GLN A 54 5.40 24.63 5.82
CA GLN A 54 6.34 25.72 6.07
C GLN A 54 7.44 25.77 5.01
N LYS A 55 8.06 24.63 4.67
CA LYS A 55 9.09 24.55 3.62
C LYS A 55 8.58 25.03 2.26
N ILE A 56 7.33 24.68 1.90
CA ILE A 56 6.69 25.14 0.65
C ILE A 56 6.47 26.66 0.69
N ASN A 57 5.98 27.20 1.80
CA ASN A 57 5.76 28.65 1.93
C ASN A 57 7.06 29.45 1.90
N GLU A 58 8.13 28.96 2.55
CA GLU A 58 9.45 29.60 2.51
C GLU A 58 10.05 29.57 1.11
N SER A 59 9.99 28.42 0.44
CA SER A 59 10.50 28.27 -0.93
C SER A 59 9.71 29.15 -1.90
N GLY A 60 8.38 29.18 -1.77
CA GLY A 60 7.51 30.04 -2.57
C GLY A 60 7.81 31.53 -2.37
N ARG A 61 7.99 31.98 -1.11
CA ARG A 61 8.37 33.37 -0.81
C ARG A 61 9.71 33.74 -1.42
N LYS A 62 10.71 32.89 -1.27
CA LYS A 62 12.05 33.12 -1.81
C LYS A 62 12.04 33.33 -3.33
N HIS A 63 11.21 32.59 -4.05
CA HIS A 63 11.05 32.79 -5.50
C HIS A 63 10.37 34.11 -5.87
N VAL A 64 9.38 34.57 -5.09
CA VAL A 64 8.72 35.87 -5.32
C VAL A 64 9.64 37.04 -5.01
N ASP A 65 10.47 36.91 -3.97
CA ASP A 65 11.45 37.93 -3.58
C ASP A 65 12.61 38.02 -4.60
N GLU A 66 13.04 36.91 -5.20
CA GLU A 66 14.09 36.87 -6.23
C GLU A 66 13.61 37.40 -7.60
N GLU A 67 12.32 37.28 -7.93
CA GLU A 67 11.74 37.80 -9.18
C GLU A 67 11.37 39.30 -9.11
N SER A 68 11.43 39.89 -7.90
CA SER A 68 11.07 41.30 -7.64
C SER A 68 12.28 42.26 -7.60
N VAL A 69 13.50 41.79 -7.94
CA VAL A 69 14.76 42.58 -7.93
C VAL A 69 15.27 42.86 -9.34
#